data_AF-M3ETC1-F1
#
_entry.id   AF-M3ETC1-F1
#
_cell.length_a   1.000
_cell.length_b   1.000
_cell.length_c   1.000
_cell.angle_alpha   90.00
_cell.angle_beta   90.00
_cell.angle_gamma   90.00
#
_symmetry.space_group_name_H-M   'P 1'
#
loop_
_entity.id
_entity.type
_entity.pdbx_description
1 polymer ?
#
loop_
_entity_poly.entity_id
_entity_poly.type
_entity_poly.pdbx_seq_one_letter_code
_entity_poly.pdbx_strand_id
1 'polypeptide(L)'
;MRFAEDRDWFADCPVVMDFDGLQVEVCHWKLDELSIGWDTVDTAATITGWEWFELTPQWSHSDERLEPLVGQELCEVTLLEWRPADHDLAAGTVAVEFVFAGGCLRIVNGLDENCIEVGAAHPDYVRHRLGR
;
A
#
# COMPACT_ATOMS: atom_id res chain seq x y z
N MET A 1 9.24 -3.71 -0.46
CA MET A 1 10.67 -4.04 -0.19
C MET A 1 10.73 -5.16 0.83
N ARG A 2 11.58 -6.17 0.67
CA ARG A 2 11.72 -7.29 1.63
C ARG A 2 13.17 -7.46 2.04
N PHE A 3 13.43 -8.07 3.18
CA PHE A 3 14.81 -8.42 3.56
C PHE A 3 15.29 -9.67 2.83
N ALA A 4 16.59 -9.75 2.51
CA ALA A 4 17.17 -10.86 1.78
C ALA A 4 17.27 -12.14 2.62
N GLU A 5 17.40 -11.98 3.93
CA GLU A 5 17.72 -13.03 4.88
C GLU A 5 16.51 -13.90 5.22
N ASP A 6 15.35 -13.28 5.50
CA ASP A 6 14.12 -13.96 5.92
C ASP A 6 12.96 -13.79 4.93
N ARG A 7 13.08 -12.84 3.99
CA ARG A 7 12.03 -12.41 3.06
C ARG A 7 10.88 -11.68 3.75
N ASP A 8 11.06 -11.20 4.97
CA ASP A 8 10.05 -10.42 5.66
C ASP A 8 9.86 -9.07 4.97
N TRP A 9 8.61 -8.61 4.98
CA TRP A 9 8.24 -7.32 4.39
C TRP A 9 8.59 -6.19 5.35
N PHE A 10 9.38 -5.23 4.88
CA PHE A 10 9.57 -3.98 5.59
C PHE A 10 8.44 -3.01 5.25
N ALA A 11 7.47 -2.91 6.17
CA ALA A 11 6.23 -2.18 5.99
C ALA A 11 6.36 -0.65 6.12
N ASP A 12 7.46 -0.16 6.69
CA ASP A 12 7.76 1.29 6.81
C ASP A 12 8.13 1.96 5.48
N CYS A 13 8.41 1.19 4.42
CA CYS A 13 8.69 1.73 3.10
C CYS A 13 7.43 1.80 2.23
N PRO A 14 7.39 2.72 1.23
CA PRO A 14 6.28 2.82 0.31
C PRO A 14 5.94 1.49 -0.37
N VAL A 15 4.65 1.23 -0.51
CA VAL A 15 4.13 0.20 -1.42
C VAL A 15 4.12 0.79 -2.82
N VAL A 16 4.88 0.16 -3.71
CA VAL A 16 5.04 0.58 -5.09
C VAL A 16 4.24 -0.35 -6.00
N MET A 17 3.36 0.22 -6.81
CA MET A 17 2.55 -0.52 -7.79
C MET A 17 2.77 0.07 -9.18
N ASP A 18 3.04 -0.81 -10.15
CA ASP A 18 3.22 -0.44 -11.56
C ASP A 18 1.94 -0.74 -12.36
N PHE A 19 1.49 0.25 -13.12
CA PHE A 19 0.34 0.18 -14.01
C PHE A 19 0.76 0.58 -15.42
N ASP A 20 1.17 -0.40 -16.23
CA ASP A 20 1.63 -0.20 -17.61
C ASP A 20 2.74 0.86 -17.73
N GLY A 21 3.71 0.78 -16.81
CA GLY A 21 4.85 1.71 -16.74
C GLY A 21 4.56 3.03 -16.01
N LEU A 22 3.34 3.27 -15.52
CA LEU A 22 3.04 4.32 -14.56
C LEU A 22 3.15 3.76 -13.14
N GLN A 23 4.08 4.30 -12.36
CA GLN A 23 4.29 3.87 -10.99
C GLN A 23 3.50 4.75 -10.03
N VAL A 24 2.75 4.14 -9.10
CA VAL A 24 2.18 4.83 -7.94
C VAL A 24 2.84 4.31 -6.66
N GLU A 25 3.11 5.23 -5.76
CA GLU A 25 3.77 4.97 -4.49
C GLU A 25 2.81 5.38 -3.38
N VAL A 26 2.49 4.45 -2.47
CA VAL A 26 1.60 4.71 -1.34
C VAL A 26 2.36 4.45 -0.06
N CYS A 27 2.42 5.46 0.82
CA CYS A 27 3.08 5.33 2.12
C CYS A 27 2.25 5.98 3.20
N HIS A 28 1.77 5.17 4.14
CA HIS A 28 1.25 5.68 5.42
C HIS A 28 2.41 6.15 6.29
N TRP A 29 2.15 7.20 7.07
CA TRP A 29 3.08 7.73 8.06
C TRP A 29 2.26 8.41 9.16
N LYS A 30 2.37 7.97 10.41
CA LYS A 30 1.41 8.32 11.48
C LYS A 30 -0.03 7.88 11.13
N LEU A 31 -0.94 7.91 12.10
CA LEU A 31 -2.33 7.46 11.91
C LEU A 31 -3.09 8.26 10.84
N ASP A 32 -2.81 9.55 10.71
CA ASP A 32 -3.58 10.48 9.88
C ASP A 32 -2.83 11.04 8.67
N GLU A 33 -1.57 10.65 8.43
CA GLU A 33 -0.80 11.11 7.27
C GLU A 33 -0.61 9.99 6.23
N LEU A 34 -0.83 10.36 4.97
CA LEU A 34 -0.72 9.49 3.81
C LEU A 34 0.02 10.25 2.72
N SER A 35 1.10 9.66 2.21
CA SER A 35 1.81 10.13 1.03
C SER A 35 1.40 9.30 -0.19
N ILE A 36 1.08 9.98 -1.29
CA ILE A 36 0.88 9.36 -2.60
C ILE A 36 1.82 10.05 -3.59
N GLY A 37 2.70 9.27 -4.21
CA GLY A 37 3.68 9.71 -5.20
C GLY A 37 3.50 8.99 -6.54
N TRP A 38 4.17 9.52 -7.57
CA TRP A 38 4.20 8.94 -8.92
C TRP A 38 5.60 9.02 -9.52
N ASP A 39 6.09 7.91 -10.04
CA ASP A 39 7.35 7.80 -10.79
C ASP A 39 8.58 8.42 -10.09
N THR A 40 8.65 8.37 -8.76
CA THR A 40 9.76 8.91 -7.97
C THR A 40 10.72 7.83 -7.45
N VAL A 41 10.22 6.61 -7.25
CA VAL A 41 11.00 5.48 -6.74
C VAL A 41 11.53 4.62 -7.89
N ASP A 42 12.85 4.54 -8.02
CA ASP A 42 13.52 3.63 -8.94
C ASP A 42 13.65 2.23 -8.32
N THR A 43 12.70 1.34 -8.65
CA THR A 43 12.72 -0.06 -8.18
C THR A 43 13.77 -0.93 -8.87
N ALA A 44 14.45 -0.43 -9.91
CA ALA A 44 15.55 -1.13 -10.56
C ALA A 44 16.90 -0.80 -9.92
N ALA A 45 16.99 0.29 -9.16
CA ALA A 45 18.19 0.66 -8.42
C ALA A 45 18.45 -0.29 -7.24
N THR A 46 19.72 -0.67 -7.06
CA THR A 46 20.16 -1.35 -5.85
C THR A 46 19.97 -0.43 -4.64
N ILE A 47 19.38 -0.96 -3.56
CA ILE A 47 19.24 -0.22 -2.30
C ILE A 47 20.63 -0.13 -1.64
N THR A 48 21.09 1.10 -1.37
CA THR A 48 22.38 1.40 -0.73
C THR A 48 22.18 2.31 0.49
N GLY A 49 23.17 2.43 1.39
CA GLY A 49 23.04 3.31 2.56
C GLY A 49 22.30 2.69 3.75
N TRP A 50 22.15 1.36 3.75
CA TRP A 50 21.43 0.60 4.79
C TRP A 50 22.37 -0.07 5.79
N GLU A 51 23.62 0.42 5.92
CA GLU A 51 24.68 -0.23 6.70
C GLU A 51 24.46 -0.20 8.22
N TRP A 52 23.40 0.45 8.69
CA TRP A 52 23.06 0.64 10.11
C TRP A 52 22.13 -0.45 10.67
N PHE A 53 21.61 -1.34 9.83
CA PHE A 53 20.69 -2.41 10.20
C PHE A 53 21.26 -3.78 9.82
N GLU A 54 20.87 -4.84 10.54
CA GLU A 54 21.44 -6.19 10.34
C GLU A 54 20.90 -6.91 9.11
N LEU A 55 19.75 -6.48 8.60
CA LEU A 55 19.08 -7.09 7.45
C LEU A 55 19.29 -6.28 6.17
N THR A 56 19.44 -6.98 5.05
CA THR A 56 19.71 -6.41 3.74
C THR A 56 18.40 -6.19 2.98
N PRO A 57 17.96 -4.93 2.75
CA PRO A 57 16.74 -4.68 2.00
C PRO A 57 16.94 -4.95 0.51
N GLN A 58 15.92 -5.51 -0.12
CA GLN A 58 15.86 -5.72 -1.57
C GLN A 58 14.46 -5.44 -2.12
N TRP A 59 14.40 -4.96 -3.36
CA TRP A 59 13.14 -4.88 -4.08
C TRP A 59 12.59 -6.29 -4.32
N SER A 60 11.29 -6.45 -4.08
CA SER A 60 10.59 -7.70 -4.33
C SER A 60 9.39 -7.38 -5.21
N HIS A 61 9.33 -8.00 -6.38
CA HIS A 61 8.25 -7.84 -7.35
C HIS A 61 7.09 -8.82 -7.12
N SER A 62 7.14 -9.58 -6.02
CA SER A 62 6.17 -10.64 -5.73
C SER A 62 5.66 -10.51 -4.30
N ASP A 63 4.35 -10.30 -4.18
CA ASP A 63 3.61 -10.53 -2.95
C ASP A 63 2.41 -11.40 -3.30
N GLU A 64 2.26 -12.53 -2.62
CA GLU A 64 1.22 -13.54 -2.89
C GLU A 64 -0.20 -12.95 -2.86
N ARG A 65 -0.41 -11.88 -2.08
CA ARG A 65 -1.71 -11.18 -2.00
C ARG A 65 -2.03 -10.44 -3.29
N LEU A 66 -1.01 -10.03 -4.04
CA LEU A 66 -1.14 -9.25 -5.27
C LEU A 66 -1.17 -10.11 -6.53
N GLU A 67 -0.64 -11.34 -6.48
CA GLU A 67 -0.60 -12.27 -7.63
C GLU A 67 -1.92 -12.40 -8.40
N PRO A 68 -3.10 -12.51 -7.75
CA PRO A 68 -4.36 -12.60 -8.47
C PRO A 68 -4.70 -11.37 -9.30
N LEU A 69 -4.16 -10.20 -8.96
CA LEU A 69 -4.49 -8.90 -9.55
C LEU A 69 -3.53 -8.51 -10.69
N VAL A 70 -2.39 -9.19 -10.82
CA VAL A 70 -1.39 -8.90 -11.84
C VAL A 70 -1.99 -9.07 -13.25
N GLY A 71 -1.81 -8.06 -14.09
CA GLY A 71 -2.33 -8.03 -15.46
C GLY A 71 -3.81 -7.69 -15.59
N GLN A 72 -4.51 -7.41 -14.48
CA GLN A 72 -5.89 -6.93 -14.52
C GLN A 72 -5.94 -5.41 -14.75
N GLU A 73 -7.03 -4.96 -15.38
CA GLU A 73 -7.31 -3.53 -15.54
C GLU A 73 -7.75 -2.91 -14.21
N LEU A 74 -7.15 -1.76 -13.87
CA LEU A 74 -7.58 -0.92 -12.75
C LEU A 74 -8.82 -0.11 -13.19
N CYS A 75 -9.94 -0.33 -12.53
CA CYS A 75 -11.23 0.27 -12.88
C CYS A 75 -11.54 1.52 -12.05
N GLU A 76 -11.19 1.53 -10.76
CA GLU A 76 -11.49 2.64 -9.85
C GLU A 76 -10.41 2.74 -8.76
N VAL A 77 -10.10 3.98 -8.34
CA VAL A 77 -9.31 4.26 -7.15
C VAL A 77 -10.15 5.11 -6.21
N THR A 78 -10.22 4.71 -4.94
CA THR A 78 -11.06 5.37 -3.93
C THR A 78 -10.24 5.62 -2.67
N LEU A 79 -10.40 6.80 -2.08
CA LEU A 79 -9.90 7.07 -0.72
C LEU A 79 -10.95 6.59 0.28
N LEU A 80 -10.56 5.75 1.22
CA LEU A 80 -11.41 5.26 2.29
C LEU A 80 -11.04 5.96 3.60
N GLU A 81 -12.03 6.22 4.44
CA GLU A 81 -11.85 6.75 5.80
C GLU A 81 -12.51 5.81 6.80
N TRP A 82 -11.77 5.38 7.82
CA TRP A 82 -12.27 4.51 8.87
C TRP A 82 -13.21 5.26 9.82
N ARG A 83 -14.51 4.90 9.82
CA ARG A 83 -15.53 5.53 10.67
C ARG A 83 -16.37 4.49 11.40
N PRO A 84 -15.80 3.79 12.40
CA PRO A 84 -16.54 2.82 13.18
C PRO A 84 -17.64 3.48 14.02
N ALA A 85 -18.68 2.70 14.32
CA ALA A 85 -19.79 3.18 15.16
C ALA A 85 -19.40 3.34 16.64
N ASP A 86 -18.48 2.49 17.11
CA ASP A 86 -17.98 2.49 18.48
C ASP A 86 -16.65 3.26 18.59
N HIS A 87 -16.20 3.52 19.83
CA HIS A 87 -14.93 4.20 20.08
C HIS A 87 -13.75 3.34 19.62
N ASP A 88 -13.01 3.86 18.63
CA ASP A 88 -11.79 3.27 18.08
C ASP A 88 -10.72 4.36 17.98
N LEU A 89 -9.48 4.03 18.36
CA LEU A 89 -8.33 4.92 18.27
C LEU A 89 -7.89 5.17 16.83
N ALA A 90 -8.19 4.24 15.91
CA ALA A 90 -7.88 4.38 14.49
C ALA A 90 -8.92 5.20 13.72
N ALA A 91 -10.00 5.66 14.37
CA ALA A 91 -11.06 6.42 13.71
C ALA A 91 -10.49 7.66 13.01
N GLY A 92 -10.82 7.84 11.74
CA GLY A 92 -10.29 8.89 10.87
C GLY A 92 -9.04 8.51 10.07
N THR A 93 -8.43 7.34 10.34
CA THR A 93 -7.36 6.81 9.47
C THR A 93 -7.87 6.62 8.06
N VAL A 94 -6.99 6.82 7.09
CA VAL A 94 -7.33 6.67 5.67
C VAL A 94 -6.71 5.43 5.07
N ALA A 95 -7.29 4.95 3.98
CA ALA A 95 -6.73 3.89 3.14
C ALA A 95 -6.96 4.22 1.66
N VAL A 96 -6.13 3.67 0.79
CA VAL A 96 -6.32 3.77 -0.66
C VAL A 96 -6.79 2.42 -1.17
N GLU A 97 -7.96 2.40 -1.81
CA GLU A 97 -8.49 1.22 -2.47
C GLU A 97 -8.29 1.30 -3.98
N PHE A 98 -7.77 0.21 -4.54
CA PHE A 98 -7.63 -0.06 -5.96
C PHE A 98 -8.60 -1.17 -6.34
N VAL A 99 -9.54 -0.86 -7.22
CA VAL A 99 -10.56 -1.81 -7.71
C VAL A 99 -10.17 -2.26 -9.10
N PHE A 100 -10.02 -3.58 -9.26
CA PHE A 100 -9.73 -4.25 -10.51
C PHE A 100 -10.95 -5.05 -10.98
N ALA A 101 -10.96 -5.46 -12.24
CA ALA A 101 -12.07 -6.24 -12.82
C ALA A 101 -12.40 -7.54 -12.05
N GLY A 102 -11.39 -8.17 -11.45
CA GLY A 102 -11.48 -9.45 -10.75
C GLY A 102 -11.20 -9.38 -9.24
N GLY A 103 -11.06 -8.19 -8.65
CA GLY A 103 -10.81 -8.06 -7.21
C GLY A 103 -10.52 -6.63 -6.75
N CYS A 104 -10.26 -6.47 -5.46
CA CYS A 104 -9.85 -5.19 -4.89
C CYS A 104 -8.69 -5.38 -3.91
N LEU A 105 -7.87 -4.35 -3.84
CA LEU A 105 -6.69 -4.21 -3.00
C LEU A 105 -6.80 -2.90 -2.22
N ARG A 106 -6.42 -2.93 -0.95
CA ARG A 106 -6.38 -1.76 -0.08
C ARG A 106 -5.02 -1.64 0.59
N ILE A 107 -4.45 -0.45 0.52
CA ILE A 107 -3.28 -0.08 1.31
C ILE A 107 -3.77 0.71 2.51
N VAL A 108 -3.76 0.06 3.68
CA VAL A 108 -4.31 0.59 4.93
C VAL A 108 -3.18 0.97 5.89
N ASN A 109 -3.49 1.86 6.84
CA ASN A 109 -2.60 2.17 7.94
C ASN A 109 -2.60 1.02 8.96
N GLY A 110 -1.43 0.42 9.19
CA GLY A 110 -1.19 -0.67 10.13
C GLY A 110 -0.49 -0.23 11.41
N LEU A 111 -0.90 0.90 11.99
CA LEU A 111 -0.20 1.59 13.10
C LEU A 111 1.10 2.25 12.64
N ASP A 112 0.98 3.19 11.71
CA ASP A 112 2.06 3.98 11.11
C ASP A 112 2.92 3.20 10.09
N GLU A 113 2.70 1.89 9.96
CA GLU A 113 3.22 1.02 8.91
C GLU A 113 2.21 0.82 7.77
N ASN A 114 2.68 0.44 6.58
CA ASN A 114 1.78 0.05 5.49
C ASN A 114 1.25 -1.37 5.72
N CYS A 115 -0.04 -1.59 5.48
CA CYS A 115 -0.63 -2.93 5.44
C CYS A 115 -1.42 -3.15 4.15
N ILE A 116 -1.37 -4.37 3.63
CA ILE A 116 -2.05 -4.80 2.41
C ILE A 116 -3.23 -5.66 2.81
N GLU A 117 -4.43 -5.23 2.44
CA GLU A 117 -5.66 -6.01 2.57
C GLU A 117 -6.31 -6.26 1.21
N VAL A 118 -6.85 -7.47 1.03
CA VAL A 118 -7.52 -7.88 -0.21
C VAL A 118 -8.96 -8.25 0.04
N GLY A 119 -9.80 -8.10 -0.99
CA GLY A 119 -11.24 -8.35 -0.88
C GLY A 119 -12.02 -7.18 -0.30
N ALA A 120 -13.31 -7.42 -0.07
CA ALA A 120 -14.28 -6.37 0.24
C ALA A 120 -13.86 -5.54 1.48
N ALA A 121 -13.96 -4.22 1.34
CA ALA A 121 -13.76 -3.31 2.45
C ALA A 121 -14.77 -3.56 3.57
N HIS A 122 -14.33 -3.33 4.81
CA HIS A 122 -15.22 -3.34 5.97
C HIS A 122 -16.34 -2.28 5.80
N PRO A 123 -17.59 -2.57 6.20
CA PRO A 123 -18.73 -1.66 5.99
C PRO A 123 -18.59 -0.29 6.68
N ASP A 124 -17.73 -0.18 7.68
CA ASP A 124 -17.49 1.07 8.42
C ASP A 124 -16.55 2.04 7.69
N TYR A 125 -15.98 1.63 6.54
CA TYR A 125 -15.26 2.56 5.69
C TYR A 125 -16.22 3.48 4.94
N VAL A 126 -16.02 4.79 5.09
CA VAL A 126 -16.65 5.78 4.21
C VAL A 126 -15.79 5.98 2.97
N ARG A 127 -16.43 5.95 1.81
CA ARG A 127 -15.78 6.05 0.50
C ARG A 127 -15.80 7.49 0.00
N HIS A 128 -14.62 8.01 -0.32
CA HIS A 128 -14.40 9.33 -0.92
C HIS A 128 -13.86 9.13 -2.33
N ARG A 129 -14.62 9.60 -3.33
CA ARG A 129 -14.14 9.57 -4.72
C ARG A 129 -13.06 10.62 -4.90
N LEU A 130 -11.92 10.19 -5.44
CA LEU A 130 -10.90 11.11 -5.92
C LEU A 130 -11.46 11.80 -7.18
N GLY A 131 -11.35 13.13 -7.24
CA GLY A 131 -11.87 13.92 -8.35
C GLY A 131 -11.23 13.54 -9.68
N ARG A 132 -11.89 13.91 -10.79
CA ARG A 132 -11.33 13.83 -12.14
C ARG A 132 -10.48 15.06 -12.46
#